data_AF-A0A3S2DM35-F1
#
_entry.id   AF-A0A3S2DM35-F1
#
_cell.length_a   1.000
_cell.length_b   1.000
_cell.length_c   1.000
_cell.angle_alpha   90.00
_cell.angle_beta   90.00
_cell.angle_gamma   90.00
#
_symmetry.space_group_name_H-M   'P 1'
#
loop_
_entity.id
_entity.type
_entity.pdbx_description
1 polymer ?
#
loop_
_entity_poly.entity_id
_entity_poly.type
_entity_poly.pdbx_seq_one_letter_code
_entity_poly.pdbx_strand_id
1 'polypeptide(L)'
;MDKLLTAVLDAHGGLENWAKVTKITAQMSLGGPFWGARGWPDVYSDQTVTIDPHREHITFAPFTGPDRMSLLELNPERVAITTLEGGLVEQRINPRKSFPTGFIDASTPWDAVQVAYFTSAAVWNYLTGPFAFTYPG
;
A
#
# COMPACT_ATOMS: atom_id res chain seq x y z
N MET A 1 4.92 15.36 23.46
CA MET A 1 5.41 15.04 22.10
C MET A 1 6.88 15.43 22.03
N ASP A 2 7.73 14.59 21.45
CA ASP A 2 9.17 14.88 21.28
C ASP A 2 9.36 16.17 20.43
N LYS A 3 10.40 16.95 20.72
CA LYS A 3 10.81 18.13 19.93
C LYS A 3 11.14 17.75 18.49
N LEU A 4 11.79 16.60 18.27
CA LEU A 4 12.10 16.12 16.91
C LEU A 4 10.81 15.81 16.15
N LEU A 5 9.89 15.06 16.76
CA LEU A 5 8.61 14.73 16.14
C LEU A 5 7.80 16.00 15.82
N THR A 6 7.78 16.97 16.75
CA THR A 6 7.09 18.26 16.51
C THR A 6 7.67 18.99 15.29
N ALA A 7 9.00 19.09 15.18
CA ALA A 7 9.65 19.73 14.04
C ALA A 7 9.37 19.00 12.71
N VAL A 8 9.33 17.66 12.72
CA VAL A 8 8.98 16.87 11.54
C VAL A 8 7.53 17.13 11.12
N LEU A 9 6.59 17.14 12.07
CA LEU A 9 5.17 17.39 11.78
C LEU A 9 4.94 18.79 11.21
N ASP A 10 5.55 19.81 11.81
CA ASP A 10 5.43 21.20 11.34
C ASP A 10 5.99 21.36 9.92
N ALA A 11 7.11 20.71 9.62
CA ALA A 11 7.70 20.71 8.27
C ALA A 11 6.80 20.02 7.22
N HIS A 12 5.91 19.11 7.64
CA HIS A 12 4.95 18.41 6.78
C HIS A 12 3.55 19.04 6.79
N GLY A 13 3.42 20.29 7.26
CA GLY A 13 2.17 21.05 7.22
C GLY A 13 1.34 21.01 8.50
N GLY A 14 1.82 20.34 9.54
CA GLY A 14 1.22 20.34 10.87
C GLY A 14 -0.02 19.45 11.03
N LEU A 15 -0.29 19.04 12.27
CA LEU A 15 -1.40 18.12 12.59
C LEU A 15 -2.78 18.70 12.29
N GLU A 16 -2.96 20.01 12.44
CA GLU A 16 -4.25 20.66 12.18
C GLU A 16 -4.67 20.57 10.71
N ASN A 17 -3.71 20.64 9.78
CA ASN A 17 -4.02 20.47 8.35
C ASN A 17 -4.15 18.99 8.01
N TRP A 18 -3.30 18.14 8.58
CA TRP A 18 -3.40 16.69 8.39
C TRP A 18 -4.77 16.14 8.79
N ALA A 19 -5.32 16.57 9.92
CA ALA A 19 -6.63 16.14 10.41
C ALA A 19 -7.80 16.47 9.46
N LYS A 20 -7.58 17.34 8.47
CA LYS A 20 -8.57 17.70 7.44
C LYS A 20 -8.42 16.88 6.16
N VAL A 21 -7.32 16.12 6.00
CA VAL A 21 -7.06 15.34 4.79
C VAL A 21 -7.88 14.06 4.86
N THR A 22 -8.87 13.91 3.98
CA THR A 22 -9.71 12.70 3.94
C THR A 22 -9.31 11.71 2.86
N LYS A 23 -8.45 12.13 1.92
CA LYS A 23 -8.03 11.31 0.78
C LYS A 23 -6.74 11.88 0.18
N ILE A 24 -5.81 10.99 -0.17
CA ILE A 24 -4.62 11.33 -0.98
C ILE A 24 -4.70 10.52 -2.27
N THR A 25 -4.44 11.18 -3.40
CA THR A 25 -4.29 10.52 -4.70
C THR A 25 -2.92 10.87 -5.29
N ALA A 26 -2.19 9.86 -5.72
CA ALA A 26 -0.86 10.01 -6.30
C ALA A 26 -0.75 9.19 -7.60
N GLN A 27 -0.07 9.74 -8.59
CA GLN A 27 0.40 8.99 -9.76
C GLN A 27 1.85 8.56 -9.49
N MET A 28 2.13 7.27 -9.65
CA MET A 28 3.47 6.75 -9.38
C MET A 28 3.82 5.59 -10.30
N SER A 29 5.13 5.39 -10.45
CA SER A 29 5.73 4.24 -11.12
C SER A 29 6.71 3.58 -10.16
N LEU A 30 6.59 2.28 -9.95
CA LEU A 30 7.49 1.48 -9.13
C LEU A 30 8.16 0.45 -10.03
N GLY A 31 9.46 0.62 -10.25
CA GLY A 31 10.27 -0.25 -11.10
C GLY A 31 11.46 -0.87 -10.37
N GLY A 32 12.34 -1.50 -11.15
CA GLY A 32 13.59 -2.10 -10.67
C GLY A 32 13.57 -3.63 -10.63
N PRO A 33 14.75 -4.25 -10.46
CA PRO A 33 14.93 -5.70 -10.58
C PRO A 33 14.14 -6.50 -9.53
N PHE A 34 13.76 -5.87 -8.42
CA PHE A 34 12.95 -6.47 -7.37
C PHE A 34 11.64 -7.05 -7.92
N TRP A 35 10.89 -6.30 -8.72
CA TRP A 35 9.59 -6.76 -9.23
C TRP A 35 9.72 -7.93 -10.21
N GLY A 36 10.71 -7.87 -11.09
CA GLY A 36 11.04 -8.99 -12.00
C GLY A 36 11.39 -10.25 -11.23
N ALA A 37 12.18 -10.14 -10.16
CA ALA A 37 12.55 -11.26 -9.29
C ALA A 37 11.34 -11.88 -8.55
N ARG A 38 10.23 -11.13 -8.37
CA ARG A 38 8.97 -11.67 -7.81
C ARG A 38 8.01 -12.22 -8.85
N GLY A 39 8.32 -12.09 -10.15
CA GLY A 39 7.46 -12.52 -11.26
C GLY A 39 6.54 -11.43 -11.83
N TRP A 40 6.75 -10.16 -11.47
CA TRP A 40 5.84 -9.05 -11.76
C TRP A 40 6.54 -7.79 -12.31
N PRO A 41 7.40 -7.89 -13.35
CA PRO A 41 8.34 -6.83 -13.73
C PRO A 41 7.72 -5.44 -13.93
N ASP A 42 6.52 -5.37 -14.52
CA ASP A 42 5.89 -4.11 -14.92
C ASP A 42 4.56 -3.82 -14.20
N VAL A 43 4.24 -4.57 -13.14
CA VAL A 43 2.92 -4.54 -12.48
C VAL A 43 2.55 -3.17 -11.92
N TYR A 44 3.55 -2.33 -11.60
CA TYR A 44 3.38 -0.98 -11.06
C TYR A 44 4.06 0.09 -11.94
N SER A 45 4.20 -0.16 -13.24
CA SER A 45 4.86 0.77 -14.17
C SER A 45 4.11 2.09 -14.36
N ASP A 46 2.79 2.11 -14.17
CA ASP A 46 1.94 3.31 -14.21
C ASP A 46 0.72 3.10 -13.32
N GLN A 47 0.64 3.82 -12.19
CA GLN A 47 -0.34 3.57 -11.14
C GLN A 47 -0.96 4.85 -10.61
N THR A 48 -2.29 4.84 -10.55
CA THR A 48 -3.05 5.73 -9.67
C THR A 48 -3.24 5.04 -8.32
N VAL A 49 -2.69 5.65 -7.28
CA VAL A 49 -2.88 5.23 -5.89
C VAL A 49 -3.86 6.17 -5.21
N THR A 50 -4.83 5.62 -4.49
CA THR A 50 -5.70 6.39 -3.60
C THR A 50 -5.63 5.80 -2.20
N ILE A 51 -5.45 6.65 -1.19
CA ILE A 51 -5.44 6.25 0.22
C ILE A 51 -6.41 7.06 1.06
N ASP A 52 -6.99 6.40 2.04
CA ASP A 52 -7.47 7.05 3.27
C ASP A 52 -6.24 7.25 4.18
N PRO A 53 -5.90 8.47 4.59
CA PRO A 53 -4.73 8.71 5.44
C PRO A 53 -4.96 8.34 6.92
N HIS A 54 -6.21 8.18 7.35
CA HIS A 54 -6.59 7.93 8.74
C HIS A 54 -7.03 6.49 9.00
N ARG A 55 -7.25 5.72 7.92
CA ARG A 55 -7.50 4.29 7.96
C ARG A 55 -6.51 3.63 7.01
N GLU A 56 -5.99 2.46 7.37
CA GLU A 56 -5.09 1.71 6.49
C GLU A 56 -5.92 1.06 5.35
N HIS A 57 -6.38 1.92 4.44
CA HIS A 57 -7.18 1.64 3.26
C HIS A 57 -6.47 2.28 2.07
N ILE A 58 -6.08 1.46 1.10
CA ILE A 58 -5.31 1.88 -0.07
C ILE A 58 -5.72 1.06 -1.28
N THR A 59 -5.78 1.73 -2.42
CA THR A 59 -6.08 1.11 -3.72
C THR A 59 -5.03 1.46 -4.76
N PHE A 60 -4.71 0.51 -5.63
CA PHE A 60 -3.90 0.73 -6.83
C PHE A 60 -4.69 0.36 -8.07
N ALA A 61 -4.69 1.22 -9.08
CA ALA A 61 -5.24 0.94 -10.39
C ALA A 61 -4.34 1.52 -11.49
N PRO A 62 -4.13 0.82 -12.62
CA PRO A 62 -4.57 -0.56 -12.90
C PRO A 62 -3.72 -1.61 -12.17
N PHE A 63 -4.28 -2.77 -11.83
CA PHE A 63 -3.52 -3.85 -11.16
C PHE A 63 -3.82 -5.23 -11.75
N THR A 64 -2.81 -5.95 -12.26
CA THR A 64 -2.93 -7.26 -12.98
C THR A 64 -3.78 -7.26 -14.25
N GLY A 65 -4.40 -6.13 -14.59
CA GLY A 65 -5.20 -5.91 -15.78
C GLY A 65 -5.67 -4.45 -15.83
N PRO A 66 -6.03 -3.91 -17.01
CA PRO A 66 -6.41 -2.51 -17.17
C PRO A 66 -7.74 -2.15 -16.48
N ASP A 67 -8.61 -3.13 -16.28
CA ASP A 67 -9.95 -3.04 -15.69
C ASP A 67 -9.97 -3.48 -14.22
N ARG A 68 -8.81 -3.61 -13.59
CA ARG A 68 -8.64 -4.17 -12.25
C ARG A 68 -7.92 -3.23 -11.32
N MET A 69 -8.17 -3.41 -10.03
CA MET A 69 -7.49 -2.70 -8.95
C MET A 69 -7.19 -3.64 -7.79
N SER A 70 -6.12 -3.34 -7.03
CA SER A 70 -5.93 -3.92 -5.70
C SER A 70 -6.51 -3.00 -4.64
N LEU A 71 -6.93 -3.61 -3.53
CA LEU A 71 -7.46 -2.97 -2.34
C LEU A 71 -6.86 -3.66 -1.11
N LEU A 72 -6.21 -2.89 -0.23
CA LEU A 72 -5.88 -3.32 1.13
C LEU A 72 -6.83 -2.60 2.09
N GLU A 73 -7.35 -3.35 3.06
CA GLU A 73 -8.09 -2.80 4.20
C GLU A 73 -7.59 -3.48 5.48
N LEU A 74 -7.23 -2.68 6.50
CA LEU A 74 -6.99 -3.20 7.84
C LEU A 74 -8.27 -3.07 8.68
N ASN A 75 -8.56 -4.13 9.45
CA ASN A 75 -9.75 -4.33 10.30
C ASN A 75 -11.05 -4.68 9.55
N PRO A 76 -11.20 -5.94 9.08
CA PRO A 76 -10.23 -7.04 9.17
C PRO A 76 -9.12 -6.92 8.11
N GLU A 77 -7.89 -7.34 8.43
CA GLU A 77 -6.77 -7.36 7.47
C GLU A 77 -7.13 -8.24 6.26
N ARG A 78 -7.37 -7.59 5.13
CA ARG A 78 -7.67 -8.24 3.86
C ARG A 78 -7.04 -7.51 2.69
N VAL A 79 -6.67 -8.29 1.68
CA VAL A 79 -6.41 -7.78 0.33
C VAL A 79 -7.43 -8.37 -0.62
N ALA A 80 -7.97 -7.51 -1.49
CA ALA A 80 -8.84 -7.90 -2.57
C ALA A 80 -8.29 -7.36 -3.90
N ILE A 81 -8.53 -8.12 -4.96
CA ILE A 81 -8.41 -7.67 -6.34
C ILE A 81 -9.82 -7.59 -6.88
N THR A 82 -10.22 -6.43 -7.38
CA THR A 82 -11.56 -6.20 -7.92
C THR A 82 -11.47 -5.65 -9.34
N THR A 83 -12.56 -5.78 -10.10
CA THR A 83 -12.75 -4.96 -11.29
C THR A 83 -13.05 -3.52 -10.88
N LEU A 84 -12.91 -2.57 -11.81
CA LEU A 84 -13.30 -1.17 -11.58
C LEU A 84 -14.80 -1.00 -11.33
N GLU A 85 -15.65 -1.94 -11.78
CA GLU A 85 -17.09 -1.96 -11.43
C GLU A 85 -17.40 -2.60 -10.06
N GLY A 86 -16.38 -3.03 -9.32
CA GLY A 86 -16.53 -3.63 -7.99
C GLY A 86 -16.76 -5.15 -8.00
N GLY A 87 -16.57 -5.83 -9.13
CA GLY A 87 -16.61 -7.29 -9.21
C GLY A 87 -15.40 -7.90 -8.49
N LEU A 88 -15.61 -8.85 -7.58
CA LEU A 88 -14.51 -9.52 -6.89
C LEU A 88 -13.80 -10.51 -7.82
N VAL A 89 -12.47 -10.37 -7.97
CA VAL A 89 -11.61 -11.28 -8.75
C VAL A 89 -10.91 -12.28 -7.83
N GLU A 90 -10.24 -11.79 -6.79
CA GLU A 90 -9.55 -12.61 -5.80
C GLU A 90 -9.56 -11.88 -4.45
N GLN A 91 -9.53 -12.61 -3.34
CA GLN A 91 -9.30 -12.02 -2.02
C GLN A 91 -8.55 -12.97 -1.09
N ARG A 92 -7.91 -12.38 -0.07
CA ARG A 92 -7.31 -13.11 1.04
C ARG A 92 -7.46 -12.35 2.34
N ILE A 93 -7.87 -13.06 3.38
CA ILE A 93 -7.85 -12.59 4.77
C ILE A 93 -6.51 -13.01 5.39
N ASN A 94 -5.93 -12.16 6.23
CA ASN A 94 -4.59 -12.35 6.81
C ASN A 94 -3.49 -12.61 5.74
N PRO A 95 -3.40 -11.80 4.67
CA PRO A 95 -2.42 -11.96 3.59
C PRO A 95 -0.97 -12.08 4.08
N ARG A 96 -0.61 -11.47 5.22
CA ARG A 96 0.72 -11.61 5.82
C ARG A 96 1.13 -13.06 6.05
N LYS A 97 0.18 -13.92 6.45
CA LYS A 97 0.44 -15.35 6.71
C LYS A 97 0.65 -16.17 5.44
N SER A 98 0.35 -15.60 4.26
CA SER A 98 0.51 -16.30 2.99
C SER A 98 1.94 -16.29 2.48
N PHE A 99 2.82 -15.43 3.02
CA PHE A 99 4.22 -15.38 2.59
C PHE A 99 4.96 -16.67 3.00
N PRO A 100 5.82 -17.23 2.13
CA PRO A 100 6.57 -18.45 2.42
C PRO A 100 7.43 -18.32 3.69
N THR A 101 7.35 -19.31 4.58
CA THR A 101 8.21 -19.40 5.77
C THR A 101 9.58 -19.94 5.36
N GLY A 102 10.46 -19.02 4.96
CA GLY A 102 11.79 -19.33 4.44
C GLY A 102 12.06 -18.43 3.26
N PHE A 103 12.77 -17.33 3.52
CA PHE A 103 13.26 -16.42 2.48
C PHE A 103 14.47 -17.09 1.80
N ILE A 104 14.22 -18.21 1.10
CA ILE A 104 15.29 -19.08 0.58
C ILE A 104 16.07 -18.36 -0.52
N ASP A 105 15.51 -17.31 -1.14
CA ASP A 105 16.23 -16.37 -1.99
C ASP A 105 15.47 -15.05 -2.23
N ALA A 106 16.16 -14.08 -2.85
CA ALA A 106 15.56 -12.84 -3.35
C ALA A 106 14.69 -13.04 -4.62
N SER A 107 14.58 -14.27 -5.13
CA SER A 107 13.85 -14.64 -6.36
C SER A 107 12.56 -15.43 -6.11
N THR A 108 12.19 -15.66 -4.86
CA THR A 108 10.98 -16.41 -4.51
C THR A 108 9.78 -15.68 -5.13
N PRO A 109 9.05 -16.31 -6.08
CA PRO A 109 7.93 -15.67 -6.75
C PRO A 109 6.81 -15.36 -5.75
N TRP A 110 6.09 -14.27 -6.00
CA TRP A 110 4.92 -13.89 -5.22
C TRP A 110 3.67 -14.03 -6.08
N ASP A 111 2.53 -14.32 -5.44
CA ASP A 111 1.23 -14.16 -6.10
C ASP A 111 0.78 -12.69 -6.09
N ALA A 112 -0.29 -12.40 -6.83
CA ALA A 112 -0.80 -11.03 -6.98
C ALA A 112 -1.21 -10.41 -5.64
N VAL A 113 -1.80 -11.19 -4.74
CA VAL A 113 -2.25 -10.74 -3.43
C VAL A 113 -1.06 -10.40 -2.51
N GLN A 114 0.01 -11.19 -2.53
CA GLN A 114 1.23 -10.92 -1.79
C GLN A 114 1.91 -9.64 -2.29
N VAL A 115 2.00 -9.47 -3.61
CA VAL A 115 2.51 -8.23 -4.21
C VAL A 115 1.67 -7.03 -3.78
N ALA A 116 0.34 -7.12 -3.92
CA ALA A 116 -0.59 -6.07 -3.50
C ALA A 116 -0.47 -5.74 -2.01
N TYR A 117 -0.35 -6.74 -1.14
CA TYR A 117 -0.16 -6.54 0.29
C TYR A 117 1.12 -5.75 0.60
N PHE A 118 2.24 -6.19 0.00
CA PHE A 118 3.54 -5.59 0.25
C PHE A 118 3.60 -4.12 -0.16
N THR A 119 3.19 -3.80 -1.40
CA THR A 119 3.16 -2.39 -1.85
C THR A 119 2.15 -1.57 -1.07
N SER A 120 0.97 -2.12 -0.79
CA SER A 120 -0.06 -1.37 -0.07
C SER A 120 0.40 -0.95 1.32
N ALA A 121 1.00 -1.88 2.07
CA ALA A 121 1.57 -1.57 3.37
C ALA A 121 2.72 -0.56 3.26
N ALA A 122 3.62 -0.72 2.28
CA ALA A 122 4.76 0.20 2.11
C ALA A 122 4.31 1.62 1.72
N VAL A 123 3.49 1.76 0.69
CA VAL A 123 3.08 3.06 0.14
C VAL A 123 2.18 3.80 1.09
N TRP A 124 1.26 3.11 1.80
CA TRP A 124 0.47 3.77 2.84
C TRP A 124 1.39 4.38 3.91
N ASN A 125 2.36 3.61 4.42
CA ASN A 125 3.34 4.12 5.39
C ASN A 125 4.19 5.28 4.83
N TYR A 126 4.59 5.25 3.56
CA TYR A 126 5.40 6.34 2.97
C TYR A 126 4.60 7.63 2.83
N LEU A 127 3.33 7.55 2.49
CA LEU A 127 2.46 8.72 2.30
C LEU A 127 1.90 9.27 3.62
N THR A 128 1.86 8.48 4.70
CA THR A 128 1.35 8.89 6.02
C THR A 128 2.43 8.99 7.09
N GLY A 129 3.67 8.60 6.79
CA GLY A 129 4.74 8.33 7.75
C GLY A 129 4.92 9.34 8.87
N PRO A 130 5.12 10.64 8.58
CA PRO A 130 5.28 11.67 9.61
C PRO A 130 4.16 11.65 10.67
N PHE A 131 2.92 11.44 10.22
CA PHE A 131 1.74 11.46 11.08
C PHE A 131 1.47 10.11 11.74
N ALA A 132 1.81 9.00 11.09
CA ALA A 132 1.74 7.67 11.67
C ALA A 132 2.61 7.54 12.94
N PHE A 133 3.71 8.29 13.02
CA PHE A 133 4.56 8.35 14.23
C PHE A 133 3.91 9.04 15.44
N THR A 134 2.69 9.58 15.31
CA THR A 134 1.91 10.05 16.45
C THR A 134 1.11 8.95 17.14
N TYR A 135 1.01 7.76 16.53
CA TYR A 135 0.23 6.66 17.08
C TYR A 135 0.97 5.95 18.23
N PRO A 136 0.24 5.31 19.17
CA PRO A 136 0.86 4.52 20.23
C PRO A 136 1.67 3.34 19.67
N GLY A 137 2.77 2.99 20.35
CA GLY A 137 3.62 1.82 20.07
C GLY A 137 3.41 0.68 21.05
#